data_AF-A0A516P4U3-F1
#
_entry.id   AF-A0A516P4U3-F1
#
_cell.length_a   1.000
_cell.length_b   1.000
_cell.length_c   1.000
_cell.angle_alpha   90.00
_cell.angle_beta   90.00
_cell.angle_gamma   90.00
#
_symmetry.space_group_name_H-M   'P 1'
#
loop_
_entity.id
_entity.type
_entity.pdbx_description
1 polymer ?
#
loop_
_entity_poly.entity_id
_entity_poly.type
_entity_poly.pdbx_seq_one_letter_code
_entity_poly.pdbx_strand_id
1 'polypeptide(L)'
;MELYNHITILFILAIPIACIAWTVTHEEVFREPRELCAKKSTECKSIWQRKFFYLFTCEYCFSHYVSLLFIFITDYKLLFEDWRGYLISFFALVFIANLYMTLFGLLRQNLKAEKIEAKLKDNEWHEVKEKIEEIK
;
A
#
# COMPACT_ATOMS: atom_id res chain seq x y z
N MET A 1 -24.83 -16.50 10.48
CA MET A 1 -24.60 -15.11 10.04
C MET A 1 -24.70 -15.12 8.52
N GLU A 2 -25.51 -14.25 7.92
CA GLU A 2 -25.73 -14.24 6.45
C GLU A 2 -24.41 -14.03 5.71
N LEU A 3 -24.20 -14.72 4.57
CA LEU A 3 -22.98 -14.62 3.74
C LEU A 3 -22.61 -13.17 3.39
N TYR A 4 -23.61 -12.30 3.23
CA TYR A 4 -23.44 -10.88 2.99
C TYR A 4 -22.57 -10.21 4.06
N ASN A 5 -22.78 -10.53 5.33
CA ASN A 5 -21.97 -9.98 6.43
C ASN A 5 -20.50 -10.38 6.31
N HIS A 6 -20.21 -11.61 5.86
CA HIS A 6 -18.83 -12.08 5.74
C HIS A 6 -18.09 -11.32 4.64
N ILE A 7 -18.77 -11.02 3.52
CA ILE A 7 -18.20 -10.22 2.43
C ILE A 7 -18.00 -8.78 2.87
N THR A 8 -18.96 -8.16 3.57
CA THR A 8 -18.79 -6.79 4.08
C THR A 8 -17.61 -6.69 5.04
N ILE A 9 -17.44 -7.67 5.94
CA ILE A 9 -16.30 -7.73 6.86
C ILE A 9 -14.99 -7.87 6.09
N LEU A 10 -14.94 -8.67 5.00
CA LEU A 10 -13.73 -8.79 4.17
C LEU A 10 -13.24 -7.42 3.69
N PHE A 11 -14.13 -6.63 3.09
CA PHE A 11 -13.76 -5.32 2.55
C PHE A 11 -13.42 -4.31 3.63
N ILE A 12 -14.10 -4.34 4.78
CA ILE A 12 -13.79 -3.46 5.92
C ILE A 12 -12.45 -3.82 6.55
N LEU A 13 -12.18 -5.12 6.76
CA LEU A 13 -10.97 -5.60 7.41
C LEU A 13 -9.73 -5.43 6.52
N ALA A 14 -9.90 -5.44 5.19
CA ALA A 14 -8.83 -5.15 4.24
C ALA A 14 -8.33 -3.70 4.28
N ILE A 15 -9.15 -2.73 4.74
CA ILE A 15 -8.77 -1.31 4.82
C ILE A 15 -7.60 -1.10 5.80
N PRO A 16 -7.68 -1.49 7.09
CA PRO A 16 -6.56 -1.31 8.01
C PRO A 16 -5.33 -2.11 7.58
N ILE A 17 -5.51 -3.29 6.96
CA ILE A 17 -4.40 -4.09 6.42
C ILE A 17 -3.65 -3.29 5.33
N ALA A 18 -4.38 -2.71 4.37
CA ALA A 18 -3.82 -1.87 3.32
C ALA A 18 -3.13 -0.61 3.89
N CYS A 19 -3.77 0.08 4.84
CA CYS A 19 -3.20 1.26 5.48
C CYS A 19 -1.89 0.96 6.20
N ILE A 20 -1.84 -0.11 7.01
CA ILE A 20 -0.63 -0.48 7.76
C ILE A 20 0.47 -0.91 6.78
N ALA A 21 0.14 -1.74 5.78
CA ALA A 21 1.12 -2.20 4.82
C ALA A 21 1.69 -1.06 3.96
N TRP A 22 0.85 -0.18 3.45
CA TRP A 22 1.29 1.02 2.74
C TRP A 22 2.15 1.91 3.63
N THR A 23 1.71 2.19 4.87
CA THR A 23 2.43 3.09 5.78
C THR A 23 3.86 2.62 6.02
N VAL A 24 4.03 1.34 6.34
CA VAL A 24 5.37 0.78 6.61
C VAL A 24 6.22 0.75 5.34
N THR A 25 5.63 0.42 4.19
CA THR A 25 6.40 0.15 2.96
C THR A 25 6.58 1.36 2.05
N HIS A 26 5.82 2.44 2.23
CA HIS A 26 5.83 3.62 1.36
C HIS A 26 6.10 4.94 2.10
N GLU A 27 5.58 5.16 3.30
CA GLU A 27 5.68 6.47 3.96
C GLU A 27 7.10 6.82 4.42
N GLU A 28 7.45 8.11 4.29
CA GLU A 28 8.81 8.61 4.51
C GLU A 28 9.31 8.40 5.94
N VAL A 29 8.39 8.35 6.92
CA VAL A 29 8.71 8.05 8.33
C VAL A 29 9.45 6.71 8.47
N PHE A 30 9.15 5.74 7.59
CA PHE A 30 9.79 4.42 7.58
C PHE A 30 10.91 4.30 6.55
N ARG A 31 11.36 5.41 5.96
CA ARG A 31 12.38 5.39 4.90
C ARG A 31 13.72 4.85 5.40
N GLU A 32 14.23 5.38 6.51
CA GLU A 32 15.54 4.97 7.05
C GLU A 32 15.57 3.49 7.48
N PRO A 33 14.57 2.96 8.24
CA PRO A 33 14.47 1.54 8.50
C PRO A 33 14.36 0.68 7.24
N ARG A 34 13.61 1.14 6.24
CA ARG A 34 13.39 0.43 4.98
C ARG A 34 14.63 0.41 4.10
N GLU A 35 15.40 1.49 4.03
CA GLU A 35 16.69 1.52 3.33
C GLU A 35 17.71 0.60 3.99
N LEU A 36 17.74 0.53 5.33
CA LEU A 36 18.55 -0.45 6.06
C LEU A 36 18.13 -1.89 5.72
N CYS A 37 16.82 -2.17 5.71
CA CYS A 37 16.30 -3.47 5.31
C CYS A 37 16.63 -3.80 3.85
N ALA A 38 16.51 -2.84 2.93
CA ALA A 38 16.83 -3.02 1.52
C ALA A 38 18.30 -3.42 1.33
N LYS A 39 19.25 -2.73 1.98
CA LYS A 39 20.67 -3.09 1.95
C LYS A 39 20.91 -4.50 2.50
N LYS A 40 20.34 -4.82 3.67
CA LYS A 40 20.47 -6.17 4.24
C LYS A 40 19.80 -7.25 3.40
N SER A 41 18.77 -6.93 2.63
CA SER A 41 18.09 -7.88 1.74
C SER A 41 18.97 -8.35 0.57
N THR A 42 20.01 -7.59 0.21
CA THR A 42 20.96 -7.93 -0.85
C THR A 42 22.33 -8.37 -0.33
N GLU A 43 22.78 -7.82 0.80
CA GLU A 43 24.14 -8.05 1.33
C GLU A 43 24.26 -9.27 2.26
N CYS A 44 23.15 -9.77 2.83
CA CYS A 44 23.20 -10.90 3.75
C CYS A 44 23.59 -12.22 3.07
N LYS A 45 24.49 -12.99 3.70
CA LYS A 45 24.96 -14.29 3.20
C LYS A 45 23.87 -15.38 3.21
N SER A 46 22.90 -15.27 4.11
CA SER A 46 21.81 -16.24 4.25
C SER A 46 20.57 -15.82 3.44
N ILE A 47 20.04 -16.74 2.63
CA ILE A 47 18.82 -16.54 1.83
C ILE A 47 17.61 -16.19 2.73
N TRP A 48 17.54 -16.77 3.92
CA TRP A 48 16.45 -16.52 4.87
C TRP A 48 16.48 -15.09 5.42
N GLN A 49 17.66 -14.60 5.78
CA GLN A 49 17.84 -13.22 6.23
C GLN A 49 17.48 -12.25 5.12
N ARG A 50 17.91 -12.53 3.89
CA ARG A 50 17.57 -11.72 2.72
C ARG A 50 16.05 -11.61 2.51
N LYS A 51 15.33 -12.74 2.57
CA LYS A 51 13.86 -12.76 2.44
C LYS A 51 13.15 -12.06 3.61
N PHE A 52 13.66 -12.21 4.83
CA PHE A 52 13.10 -11.52 5.99
C PHE A 52 13.20 -10.00 5.86
N PHE A 53 14.35 -9.47 5.45
CA PHE A 53 14.49 -8.02 5.24
C PHE A 53 13.71 -7.52 4.02
N TYR A 54 13.62 -8.33 2.96
CA TYR A 54 12.80 -8.02 1.78
C TYR A 54 11.30 -7.88 2.13
N LEU A 55 10.84 -8.54 3.19
CA LEU A 55 9.46 -8.44 3.66
C LEU A 55 9.04 -7.00 3.93
N PHE A 56 9.90 -6.21 4.55
CA PHE A 56 9.62 -4.83 4.94
C PHE A 56 9.75 -3.83 3.78
N THR A 57 10.23 -4.29 2.62
CA THR A 57 10.37 -3.47 1.41
C THR A 57 9.28 -3.75 0.38
N CYS A 58 8.45 -4.77 0.59
CA CYS A 58 7.41 -5.17 -0.35
C CYS A 58 6.02 -5.14 0.31
N GLU A 59 5.13 -4.29 -0.18
CA GLU A 59 3.77 -4.12 0.35
C GLU A 59 2.95 -5.41 0.29
N TYR A 60 3.05 -6.14 -0.83
CA TYR A 60 2.37 -7.42 -1.01
C TYR A 60 2.86 -8.43 0.03
N CYS A 61 4.17 -8.59 0.18
CA CYS A 61 4.73 -9.52 1.16
C CYS A 61 4.32 -9.14 2.59
N PHE A 62 4.45 -7.86 2.96
CA PHE A 62 4.11 -7.38 4.29
C PHE A 62 2.62 -7.55 4.62
N SER A 63 1.73 -7.34 3.64
CA SER A 63 0.29 -7.54 3.83
C SER A 63 -0.08 -8.97 4.23
N HIS A 64 0.72 -10.00 3.93
CA HIS A 64 0.46 -11.36 4.41
C HIS A 64 0.56 -11.43 5.94
N TYR A 65 1.56 -10.79 6.52
CA TYR A 65 1.79 -10.84 7.97
C TYR A 65 0.74 -10.02 8.71
N VAL A 66 0.37 -8.87 8.15
CA VAL A 66 -0.72 -8.05 8.69
C VAL A 66 -2.05 -8.81 8.58
N SER A 67 -2.37 -9.44 7.44
CA SER A 67 -3.58 -10.27 7.31
C SER A 67 -3.62 -11.44 8.29
N LEU A 68 -2.50 -12.14 8.50
CA LEU A 68 -2.42 -13.22 9.50
C LEU A 68 -2.69 -12.69 10.91
N LEU A 69 -2.12 -11.54 11.26
CA LEU A 69 -2.35 -10.89 12.55
C LEU A 69 -3.82 -10.55 12.74
N PHE A 70 -4.46 -9.95 11.74
CA PHE A 70 -5.88 -9.61 11.83
C PHE A 70 -6.77 -10.84 11.93
N ILE A 71 -6.54 -11.89 11.13
CA ILE A 71 -7.27 -13.15 11.23
C ILE A 71 -7.14 -13.75 12.63
N PHE A 72 -5.93 -13.74 13.19
CA PHE A 72 -5.68 -14.27 14.52
C PHE A 72 -6.40 -13.48 15.62
N ILE A 73 -6.49 -12.16 15.50
CA ILE A 73 -7.17 -11.30 16.49
C ILE A 73 -8.70 -11.39 16.35
N THR A 74 -9.22 -11.41 15.13
CA THR A 74 -10.67 -11.30 14.87
C THR A 74 -11.36 -12.66 14.73
N ASP A 75 -10.60 -13.75 14.72
CA ASP A 75 -11.07 -15.11 14.42
C ASP A 75 -11.89 -15.18 13.11
N TYR A 76 -11.50 -14.37 12.12
CA TYR A 76 -12.31 -14.19 10.92
C TYR A 76 -12.18 -15.38 9.96
N LYS A 77 -13.32 -15.91 9.52
CA LYS A 77 -13.44 -17.02 8.57
C LYS A 77 -14.34 -16.62 7.41
N LEU A 78 -13.98 -17.06 6.21
CA LEU A 78 -14.74 -16.79 4.99
C LEU A 78 -15.22 -18.10 4.35
N LEU A 79 -16.50 -18.14 3.94
CA LEU A 79 -17.22 -19.27 3.33
C LEU A 79 -17.42 -20.51 4.20
N PHE A 80 -16.42 -20.94 4.96
CA PHE A 80 -16.47 -22.13 5.81
C PHE A 80 -16.17 -21.80 7.27
N GLU A 81 -16.83 -22.48 8.20
CA GLU A 81 -16.65 -22.29 9.65
C GLU A 81 -15.46 -23.07 10.23
N ASP A 82 -14.82 -23.91 9.42
CA ASP A 82 -13.66 -24.71 9.81
C ASP A 82 -12.34 -24.06 9.37
N TRP A 83 -11.24 -24.79 9.51
CA TRP A 83 -9.89 -24.29 9.20
C TRP A 83 -9.75 -23.79 7.75
N ARG A 84 -10.57 -24.30 6.83
CA ARG A 84 -10.58 -23.88 5.43
C ARG A 84 -11.00 -22.41 5.29
N GLY A 85 -11.88 -21.94 6.18
CA GLY A 85 -12.31 -20.56 6.21
C GLY A 85 -11.20 -19.56 6.53
N TYR A 86 -10.22 -19.95 7.36
CA TYR A 86 -9.02 -19.13 7.59
C TYR A 86 -8.14 -19.06 6.34
N LEU A 87 -7.98 -20.17 5.62
CA LEU A 87 -7.17 -20.20 4.40
C LEU A 87 -7.75 -19.29 3.32
N ILE A 88 -9.06 -19.36 3.10
CA ILE A 88 -9.75 -18.54 2.09
C ILE A 88 -9.74 -17.07 2.51
N SER A 89 -10.08 -16.75 3.77
CA SER A 89 -10.07 -15.37 4.26
C SER A 89 -8.68 -14.75 4.17
N PHE A 90 -7.62 -15.51 4.44
CA PHE A 90 -6.24 -15.05 4.31
C PHE A 90 -5.91 -14.54 2.92
N PHE A 91 -6.09 -15.37 1.89
CA PHE A 91 -5.78 -14.95 0.52
C PHE A 91 -6.74 -13.86 0.02
N ALA A 92 -8.02 -13.91 0.42
CA ALA A 92 -8.98 -12.88 0.06
C ALA A 92 -8.62 -11.51 0.67
N LEU A 93 -8.25 -11.46 1.95
CA LEU A 93 -7.85 -10.22 2.63
C LEU A 93 -6.59 -9.63 2.01
N VAL A 94 -5.57 -10.46 1.75
CA VAL A 94 -4.35 -10.03 1.07
C VAL A 94 -4.68 -9.44 -0.30
N PHE A 95 -5.53 -10.10 -1.09
CA PHE A 95 -5.90 -9.62 -2.42
C PHE A 95 -6.62 -8.26 -2.36
N ILE A 96 -7.66 -8.12 -1.53
CA ILE A 96 -8.42 -6.87 -1.41
C ILE A 96 -7.54 -5.74 -0.85
N ALA A 97 -6.68 -6.03 0.12
CA ALA A 97 -5.75 -5.03 0.64
C ALA A 97 -4.78 -4.53 -0.45
N ASN A 98 -4.27 -5.42 -1.30
CA ASN A 98 -3.39 -5.02 -2.41
C ASN A 98 -4.13 -4.24 -3.50
N LEU A 99 -5.40 -4.58 -3.75
CA LEU A 99 -6.25 -3.79 -4.63
C LEU A 99 -6.40 -2.35 -4.10
N TYR A 100 -6.63 -2.18 -2.81
CA TYR A 100 -6.69 -0.85 -2.19
C TYR A 100 -5.37 -0.09 -2.26
N MET A 101 -4.24 -0.75 -1.96
CA MET A 101 -2.91 -0.13 -2.06
C MET A 101 -2.62 0.32 -3.49
N THR A 102 -2.92 -0.51 -4.49
CA THR A 102 -2.76 -0.18 -5.91
C THR A 102 -3.63 1.03 -6.30
N LEU A 103 -4.90 1.04 -5.89
CA LEU A 103 -5.81 2.15 -6.16
C LEU A 103 -5.32 3.45 -5.52
N PHE A 104 -4.85 3.39 -4.27
CA PHE A 104 -4.29 4.53 -3.57
C PHE A 104 -3.01 5.05 -4.24
N GLY A 105 -2.14 4.14 -4.69
CA GLY A 105 -0.94 4.47 -5.46
C GLY A 105 -1.25 5.21 -6.76
N LEU A 106 -2.20 4.70 -7.55
CA LEU A 106 -2.65 5.33 -8.79
C LEU A 106 -3.24 6.73 -8.52
N LEU A 107 -4.09 6.87 -7.50
CA LEU A 107 -4.67 8.16 -7.13
C LEU A 107 -3.57 9.19 -6.77
N ARG A 108 -2.59 8.78 -5.96
CA ARG A 108 -1.50 9.67 -5.53
C ARG A 108 -0.58 10.06 -6.69
N GLN A 109 -0.36 9.17 -7.67
CA GLN A 109 0.40 9.47 -8.88
C GLN A 109 -0.31 10.48 -9.77
N ASN A 110 -1.62 10.29 -10.01
CA ASN A 110 -2.41 11.24 -10.80
C ASN A 110 -2.44 12.63 -10.16
N LEU A 111 -2.67 12.72 -8.85
CA LEU A 111 -2.62 13.99 -8.11
C LEU A 111 -1.26 14.69 -8.20
N LYS A 112 -0.16 13.94 -8.26
CA LYS A 112 1.18 14.51 -8.46
C LYS A 112 1.34 15.04 -9.88
N ALA A 113 0.88 14.30 -10.88
CA ALA A 113 0.93 14.73 -12.29
C ALA A 113 0.12 16.01 -12.50
N GLU A 114 -1.11 16.08 -11.99
CA GLU A 114 -1.96 17.28 -12.07
C GLU A 114 -1.30 18.50 -11.42
N LYS A 115 -0.66 18.32 -10.26
CA LYS A 115 0.07 19.42 -9.58
C LYS A 115 1.28 19.93 -10.38
N ILE A 116 1.99 19.04 -11.06
CA ILE A 116 3.13 19.43 -11.91
C ILE A 116 2.61 20.20 -13.12
N GLU A 117 1.56 19.70 -13.76
CA GLU A 117 0.96 20.34 -14.93
C GLU A 117 0.39 21.74 -14.59
N ALA A 118 -0.25 21.88 -13.43
CA ALA A 118 -0.73 23.17 -12.94
C ALA A 118 0.41 24.17 -12.72
N LYS A 119 1.54 23.74 -12.15
CA LYS A 119 2.72 24.61 -11.96
C LYS A 119 3.37 25.02 -13.28
N LEU A 120 3.43 24.13 -14.26
CA LEU A 120 3.97 24.47 -15.58
C LEU A 120 3.12 25.54 -16.26
N LYS A 121 1.79 25.37 -16.25
CA LYS A 121 0.85 26.35 -16.80
C LYS A 121 0.94 27.71 -16.09
N ASP A 122 1.13 27.71 -14.76
CA ASP A 122 1.30 28.93 -13.98
C ASP A 122 2.60 29.66 -14.35
N ASN A 123 3.71 28.94 -14.46
CA ASN A 123 5.00 29.51 -14.91
C ASN A 123 4.92 30.05 -16.35
N GLU A 124 4.33 29.29 -17.28
CA GLU A 124 4.12 29.74 -18.67
C GLU A 124 3.27 31.02 -18.72
N TRP A 125 2.23 31.09 -17.89
CA TRP A 125 1.39 32.29 -17.79
C TRP A 125 2.14 33.50 -17.23
N HIS A 126 3.02 33.28 -16.24
CA HIS A 126 3.89 34.32 -15.70
C HIS A 126 4.86 34.87 -16.76
N GLU A 127 5.54 33.99 -17.51
CA GLU A 127 6.43 34.41 -18.60
C GLU A 127 5.69 35.18 -19.71
N VAL A 128 4.47 34.77 -20.06
CA VAL A 128 3.65 35.47 -21.06
C VAL A 128 3.23 36.85 -20.54
N LYS A 129 2.87 36.98 -19.26
CA LYS A 129 2.52 38.27 -18.66
C LYS A 129 3.67 39.24 -18.66
N GLU A 130 4.87 38.81 -18.25
CA GLU A 130 6.08 39.65 -18.26
C GLU A 130 6.36 40.18 -19.66
N LYS A 131 6.28 39.32 -20.69
CA LYS A 131 6.44 39.74 -22.09
C LYS A 131 5.38 40.76 -22.53
N ILE A 132 4.14 40.65 -22.08
CA ILE A 132 3.07 41.61 -22.41
C ILE A 132 3.33 42.97 -21.73
N GLU A 133 3.85 42.96 -20.50
CA GLU A 133 4.19 44.18 -19.76
C GLU A 133 5.41 44.89 -20.37
N GLU A 134 6.41 44.17 -20.87
CA GLU A 134 7.58 44.74 -21.57
C GLU A 134 7.22 45.39 -22.92
N ILE A 135 6.12 44.98 -23.55
CA ILE A 135 5.67 45.52 -24.85
C ILE A 135 4.83 46.81 -24.68
N LYS A 136 4.34 47.10 -23.48
CA LYS A 136 3.53 48.28 -23.17
C LYS A 136 4.36 49.47 -22.73
#